data_AF-A0A7R9U708-F1
#
_entry.id   AF-A0A7R9U708-F1
#
_cell.length_a   1.000
_cell.length_b   1.000
_cell.length_c   1.000
_cell.angle_alpha   90.00
_cell.angle_beta   90.00
_cell.angle_gamma   90.00
#
_symmetry.space_group_name_H-M   'P 1'
#
loop_
_entity.id
_entity.type
_entity.pdbx_description
1 polymer ?
#
loop_
_entity_poly.entity_id
_entity_poly.type
_entity_poly.pdbx_seq_one_letter_code
_entity_poly.pdbx_strand_id
1 'polypeptide(L)'
;RHMASGQTRKWTRFFQVILDTSAGFWARQTQQVGSLQFPELLDALCILTNAALSSATETRFEFLVADESGSHVVFPSEEVLLGTSSESTVENLRRNLVRVLRERGERADDATD
;
A
#
# COMPACT_ATOMS: atom_id res chain seq x y z
N ARG A 1 48.73 -11.72 7.14
CA ARG A 1 47.75 -11.15 6.19
C ARG A 1 46.40 -11.83 6.44
N HIS A 2 45.56 -11.27 7.30
CA HIS A 2 44.17 -11.71 7.45
C HIS A 2 43.28 -10.56 7.00
N MET A 3 42.68 -10.69 5.82
CA MET A 3 41.56 -9.83 5.44
C MET A 3 40.32 -10.40 6.12
N ALA A 4 39.77 -9.66 7.09
CA ALA A 4 38.41 -9.89 7.56
C ALA A 4 37.49 -9.52 6.40
N SER A 5 36.88 -10.52 5.75
CA SER A 5 35.79 -10.27 4.82
C SER A 5 34.64 -9.66 5.62
N GLY A 6 34.46 -8.35 5.51
CA GLY A 6 33.35 -7.62 6.11
C GLY A 6 32.04 -8.17 5.56
N GLN A 7 31.46 -9.12 6.28
CA GLN A 7 30.15 -9.65 5.97
C GLN A 7 29.15 -8.55 6.35
N THR A 8 28.81 -7.69 5.38
CA THR A 8 27.78 -6.68 5.55
C THR A 8 26.48 -7.42 5.82
N ARG A 9 25.96 -7.31 7.05
CA ARG A 9 24.62 -7.82 7.39
C ARG A 9 23.64 -7.14 6.43
N LYS A 10 23.04 -7.91 5.52
CA LYS A 10 21.90 -7.46 4.74
C LYS A 10 20.73 -7.34 5.72
N TRP A 11 20.40 -6.12 6.10
CA TRP A 11 19.23 -5.84 6.92
C TRP A 11 18.00 -5.92 6.03
N THR A 12 17.06 -6.80 6.37
CA THR A 12 15.75 -6.82 5.73
C THR A 12 14.85 -5.84 6.46
N ARG A 13 14.22 -4.91 5.73
CA ARG A 13 13.23 -3.97 6.26
C ARG A 13 11.84 -4.46 5.91
N PHE A 14 10.93 -4.35 6.86
CA PHE A 14 9.51 -4.65 6.66
C PHE A 14 8.69 -3.41 6.97
N PHE A 15 7.88 -2.99 6.01
CA PHE A 15 6.93 -1.88 6.15
C PHE A 15 5.52 -2.43 6.04
N GLN A 16 4.72 -2.18 7.08
CA GLN A 16 3.29 -2.40 7.05
C GLN A 16 2.60 -1.05 6.94
N VAL A 17 1.76 -0.87 5.93
CA VAL A 17 1.01 0.36 5.67
C VAL A 17 -0.47 0.04 5.81
N ILE A 18 -1.17 0.75 6.70
CA ILE A 18 -2.60 0.59 6.91
C ILE A 18 -3.30 1.86 6.44
N LEU A 19 -4.22 1.70 5.49
CA LEU A 19 -5.01 2.79 4.94
C LEU A 19 -6.40 2.75 5.54
N ASP A 20 -6.75 3.79 6.31
CA ASP A 20 -8.10 3.99 6.79
C ASP A 20 -8.98 4.47 5.61
N THR A 21 -10.04 3.72 5.33
CA THR A 21 -11.04 3.98 4.29
C THR A 21 -12.43 4.23 4.86
N SER A 22 -12.54 4.40 6.18
CA SER A 22 -13.82 4.73 6.82
C SER A 22 -14.39 6.05 6.29
N ALA A 23 -15.68 6.07 6.00
CA ALA A 23 -16.34 7.26 5.46
C ALA A 23 -16.21 8.45 6.42
N GLY A 24 -16.26 8.17 7.72
CA GLY A 24 -16.09 9.18 8.78
C GLY A 24 -14.69 9.82 8.81
N PHE A 25 -13.63 9.07 8.48
CA PHE A 25 -12.28 9.63 8.38
C PHE A 25 -12.16 10.60 7.20
N TRP A 26 -12.59 10.18 6.01
CA TRP A 26 -12.47 10.96 4.78
C TRP A 26 -13.38 12.20 4.73
N ALA A 27 -14.58 12.11 5.34
CA ALA A 27 -15.46 13.25 5.52
C ALA A 27 -14.79 14.35 6.38
N ARG A 28 -14.11 13.97 7.46
CA ARG A 28 -13.38 14.91 8.33
C ARG A 28 -12.14 15.48 7.66
N GLN A 29 -11.39 14.66 6.92
CA GLN A 29 -10.19 15.09 6.20
C GLN A 29 -10.52 16.19 5.19
N THR A 30 -11.55 15.97 4.37
CA THR A 30 -12.02 16.94 3.38
C THR A 30 -12.39 18.30 4.00
N GLN A 31 -12.96 18.29 5.20
CA GLN A 31 -13.34 19.51 5.93
C GLN A 31 -12.14 20.27 6.53
N GLN A 32 -11.05 19.57 6.89
CA GLN A 32 -9.94 20.15 7.66
C GLN A 32 -8.75 20.60 6.80
N VAL A 33 -8.42 19.88 5.73
CA VAL A 33 -7.15 20.08 5.00
C VAL A 33 -7.39 20.47 3.53
N GLY A 34 -8.65 20.62 3.12
CA GLY A 34 -9.03 20.59 1.72
C GLY A 34 -9.11 19.14 1.21
N SER A 35 -9.66 18.95 0.02
CA SER A 35 -9.82 17.60 -0.53
C SER A 35 -8.46 17.05 -0.99
N LEU A 36 -7.70 16.38 -0.12
CA LEU A 36 -6.69 15.45 -0.60
C LEU A 36 -7.43 14.39 -1.42
N GLN A 37 -7.22 14.39 -2.73
CA GLN A 37 -7.94 13.49 -3.60
C GLN A 37 -7.28 12.12 -3.50
N PHE A 38 -8.10 11.08 -3.42
CA PHE A 38 -7.60 9.71 -3.26
C PHE A 38 -6.52 9.31 -4.30
N PRO A 39 -6.62 9.71 -5.59
CA PRO A 39 -5.55 9.49 -6.57
C PRO A 39 -4.18 10.04 -6.17
N GLU A 40 -4.15 11.19 -5.49
CA GLU A 40 -2.90 11.83 -5.04
C GLU A 40 -2.25 11.03 -3.90
N LEU A 41 -3.07 10.49 -2.98
CA LEU A 41 -2.58 9.56 -1.95
C LEU A 41 -2.02 8.29 -2.57
N LEU A 42 -2.72 7.71 -3.55
CA LEU A 42 -2.28 6.50 -4.24
C LEU A 42 -0.92 6.70 -4.91
N ASP A 43 -0.75 7.80 -5.62
CA ASP A 43 0.50 8.13 -6.30
C ASP A 43 1.64 8.35 -5.28
N ALA A 44 1.37 9.04 -4.16
CA ALA A 44 2.34 9.21 -3.07
C ALA A 44 2.79 7.87 -2.45
N LEU A 45 1.86 6.95 -2.23
CA LEU A 45 2.17 5.60 -1.71
C LEU A 45 3.00 4.79 -2.71
N CYS A 46 2.69 4.89 -4.00
CA CYS A 46 3.48 4.24 -5.05
C CYS A 46 4.92 4.78 -5.09
N ILE A 47 5.08 6.10 -5.00
CA ILE A 47 6.40 6.76 -4.95
C ILE A 47 7.18 6.29 -3.71
N LEU A 48 6.56 6.28 -2.53
CA LEU A 48 7.19 5.85 -1.29
C LEU A 48 7.64 4.39 -1.36
N THR A 49 6.78 3.51 -1.89
CA THR A 49 7.09 2.09 -2.08
C THR A 49 8.27 1.91 -3.03
N ASN A 50 8.25 2.59 -4.17
CA ASN A 50 9.32 2.50 -5.16
C ASN A 50 10.66 3.02 -4.62
N ALA A 51 10.64 4.12 -3.87
CA ALA A 51 11.83 4.69 -3.25
C ALA A 51 12.45 3.73 -2.22
N ALA A 52 11.62 3.06 -1.42
CA ALA A 52 12.08 2.09 -0.43
C ALA A 52 12.63 0.81 -1.08
N LEU A 53 11.98 0.30 -2.14
CA LEU A 53 12.45 -0.85 -2.92
C LEU A 53 13.77 -0.56 -3.64
N SER A 54 14.02 0.69 -4.00
CA SER A 54 15.27 1.13 -4.64
C SER A 54 16.45 1.24 -3.67
N SER A 55 16.24 1.01 -2.36
CA SER A 55 17.31 1.03 -1.36
C SER A 55 18.18 -0.24 -1.41
N ALA A 56 19.44 -0.15 -0.96
CA ALA A 56 20.38 -1.30 -0.92
C ALA A 56 20.00 -2.40 0.10
N THR A 57 18.89 -2.23 0.81
CA THR A 57 18.34 -3.19 1.79
C THR A 57 17.18 -3.96 1.19
N GLU A 58 17.15 -5.28 1.41
CA GLU A 58 15.98 -6.08 1.05
C GLU A 58 14.77 -5.50 1.77
N THR A 59 13.78 -5.01 1.03
CA THR A 59 12.62 -4.31 1.58
C THR A 59 11.36 -5.06 1.22
N ARG A 60 10.51 -5.31 2.21
CA ARG A 60 9.21 -5.97 2.07
C ARG A 60 8.11 -5.02 2.50
N PHE A 61 6.98 -5.13 1.80
CA PHE A 61 5.80 -4.31 2.03
C PHE A 61 4.59 -5.19 2.26
N GLU A 62 3.76 -4.77 3.21
CA GLU A 62 2.39 -5.22 3.36
C GLU A 62 1.50 -3.98 3.40
N PHE A 63 0.49 -3.95 2.55
CA PHE A 63 -0.52 -2.91 2.56
C PHE A 63 -1.84 -3.53 2.99
N LEU A 64 -2.50 -2.86 3.91
CA LEU A 64 -3.84 -3.19 4.37
C LEU A 64 -4.76 -2.00 4.16
N VAL A 65 -6.01 -2.30 3.88
CA VAL A 65 -7.10 -1.33 3.90
C VAL A 65 -8.00 -1.67 5.08
N ALA A 66 -8.36 -0.68 5.88
CA ALA A 66 -9.24 -0.83 7.03
C ALA A 66 -10.48 0.06 6.87
N ASP A 67 -11.64 -0.46 7.26
CA ASP A 67 -12.90 0.28 7.41
C ASP A 67 -13.64 -0.17 8.66
N GLU A 68 -14.91 0.24 8.79
CA GLU A 68 -15.80 -0.14 9.88
C GLU A 68 -16.05 -1.67 9.95
N SER A 69 -15.82 -2.40 8.85
CA SER A 69 -16.02 -3.85 8.78
C SER A 69 -14.78 -4.66 9.15
N GLY A 70 -13.60 -4.03 9.21
CA GLY A 70 -12.34 -4.66 9.57
C GLY A 70 -11.19 -4.29 8.62
N SER A 71 -10.09 -5.06 8.69
CA SER A 71 -8.90 -4.85 7.87
C SER A 71 -8.68 -5.99 6.88
N HIS A 72 -8.30 -5.65 5.65
CA HIS A 72 -8.00 -6.60 4.59
C HIS A 72 -6.64 -6.30 3.97
N VAL A 73 -5.85 -7.36 3.73
CA VAL A 73 -4.58 -7.24 3.03
C VAL A 73 -4.85 -6.97 1.54
N VAL A 74 -4.25 -5.92 1.01
CA VAL A 74 -4.32 -5.53 -0.40
C VAL A 74 -3.00 -5.77 -1.14
N PHE A 75 -1.89 -5.85 -0.42
CA PHE A 75 -0.60 -6.27 -0.96
C PHE A 75 0.24 -6.95 0.14
N PRO A 76 1.01 -8.01 -0.16
CA PRO A 76 1.12 -8.69 -1.45
C PRO A 76 -0.20 -9.37 -1.84
N SER A 77 -0.53 -9.36 -3.14
CA SER A 77 -1.66 -10.12 -3.67
C SER A 77 -1.35 -11.62 -3.66
N GLU A 78 -2.39 -12.45 -3.74
CA GLU A 78 -2.21 -13.91 -3.85
C GLU A 78 -1.32 -14.29 -5.05
N GLU A 79 -1.47 -13.59 -6.19
CA GLU A 79 -0.61 -13.78 -7.37
C GLU A 79 0.87 -13.47 -7.09
N VAL A 80 1.16 -12.46 -6.27
CA VAL A 80 2.52 -12.11 -5.85
C VAL A 80 3.06 -13.16 -4.88
N LEU A 81 2.23 -13.61 -3.93
CA LEU A 81 2.59 -14.67 -2.98
C LEU A 81 2.86 -16.02 -3.67
N LEU A 82 2.09 -16.34 -4.72
CA LEU A 82 2.25 -17.54 -5.53
C LEU A 82 3.33 -17.38 -6.62
N GLY A 83 3.91 -16.18 -6.78
CA GLY A 83 4.94 -15.89 -7.79
C GLY A 83 4.44 -15.99 -9.23
N THR A 84 3.14 -15.86 -9.45
CA THR A 84 2.49 -15.97 -10.77
C THR A 84 2.33 -14.62 -11.46
N SER A 85 2.56 -13.53 -10.75
CA SER A 85 2.47 -12.18 -11.33
C SER A 85 3.75 -11.79 -12.08
N SER A 86 3.59 -11.31 -13.32
CA SER A 86 4.66 -10.72 -14.12
C SER A 86 4.78 -9.20 -13.96
N GLU A 87 3.84 -8.58 -13.25
CA GLU A 87 3.83 -7.13 -12.99
C GLU A 87 4.85 -6.76 -11.92
N SER A 88 5.37 -5.53 -11.97
CA SER A 88 6.21 -5.01 -10.90
C SER A 88 5.42 -4.86 -9.59
N THR A 89 6.11 -4.89 -8.44
CA THR A 89 5.51 -4.67 -7.11
C THR A 89 4.64 -3.41 -7.04
N VAL A 90 5.10 -2.32 -7.67
CA VAL A 90 4.41 -1.02 -7.64
C VAL A 90 3.15 -1.05 -8.52
N GLU A 91 3.20 -1.67 -9.69
CA GLU A 91 2.03 -1.84 -10.56
C GLU A 91 0.97 -2.72 -9.89
N ASN A 92 1.38 -3.84 -9.28
CA ASN A 92 0.50 -4.71 -8.52
C ASN A 92 -0.17 -3.97 -7.37
N LEU A 93 0.60 -3.22 -6.58
CA LEU A 93 0.08 -2.42 -5.48
C LEU A 93 -0.95 -1.42 -5.98
N ARG A 94 -0.63 -0.66 -7.03
CA ARG A 94 -1.53 0.36 -7.60
C ARG A 94 -2.84 -0.27 -8.06
N ARG A 95 -2.76 -1.37 -8.82
CA ARG A 95 -3.91 -2.11 -9.34
C ARG A 95 -4.81 -2.63 -8.22
N ASN A 96 -4.25 -3.27 -7.19
CA ASN A 96 -5.01 -3.82 -6.08
C ASN A 96 -5.67 -2.74 -5.22
N LEU A 97 -4.95 -1.64 -4.95
CA LEU A 97 -5.53 -0.49 -4.25
C LEU A 97 -6.71 0.07 -5.04
N VAL A 98 -6.53 0.41 -6.32
CA VAL A 98 -7.63 0.94 -7.16
C VAL A 98 -8.85 0.03 -7.16
N ARG A 99 -8.65 -1.30 -7.23
CA ARG A 99 -9.75 -2.27 -7.17
C ARG A 99 -10.53 -2.18 -5.87
N VAL A 100 -9.85 -2.33 -4.73
CA VAL A 100 -10.51 -2.30 -3.41
C VAL A 100 -11.25 -0.99 -3.17
N LEU A 101 -10.70 0.11 -3.68
CA LEU A 101 -11.29 1.42 -3.53
C LEU A 101 -12.48 1.65 -4.44
N ARG A 102 -12.48 1.10 -5.66
CA ARG A 102 -13.66 1.12 -6.52
C ARG A 102 -14.79 0.32 -5.90
N GLU A 103 -14.50 -0.90 -5.43
CA GLU A 103 -15.49 -1.77 -4.76
C GLU A 103 -16.08 -1.11 -3.51
N ARG A 104 -15.31 -0.29 -2.79
CA ARG A 104 -15.78 0.45 -1.61
C ARG A 104 -16.43 1.79 -1.94
N GLY A 105 -15.98 2.46 -3.00
CA GLY A 105 -16.61 3.68 -3.52
C GLY A 105 -18.01 3.41 -4.06
N GLU A 106 -18.19 2.31 -4.82
CA GLU A 106 -19.50 1.87 -5.31
C GLU A 106 -20.47 1.56 -4.15
N ARG A 107 -19.97 1.00 -3.04
CA ARG A 107 -20.78 0.74 -1.83
C ARG A 107 -21.18 2.01 -1.07
N ALA A 108 -20.42 3.09 -1.19
CA ALA A 108 -20.76 4.35 -0.55
C ALA A 108 -21.89 5.06 -1.28
N ASP A 109 -21.95 4.94 -2.62
CA ASP A 109 -23.02 5.51 -3.45
C ASP A 109 -24.37 4.79 -3.20
N ASP A 110 -24.35 3.47 -3.04
CA ASP A 110 -25.55 2.65 -2.74
C ASP A 110 -26.16 2.91 -1.35
N ALA A 111 -25.39 3.44 -0.39
CA ALA A 111 -25.85 3.70 0.97
C ALA A 111 -26.52 5.08 1.15
N THR A 112 -26.64 5.85 0.07
CA THR A 112 -27.17 7.22 0.04
C THR A 112 -28.57 7.37 -0.58
N ASP A 113 -29.21 6.27 -0.98
CA ASP A 113 -30.62 6.18 -1.38
C ASP A 113 -31.51 5.62 -0.25
#